data_AF-F2EIG5-F1
#
_entry.id   AF-F2EIG5-F1
#
_cell.length_a   1.000
_cell.length_b   1.000
_cell.length_c   1.000
_cell.angle_alpha   90.00
_cell.angle_beta   90.00
_cell.angle_gamma   90.00
#
_symmetry.space_group_name_H-M   'P 1'
#
loop_
_entity.id
_entity.type
_entity.pdbx_description
1 polymer ?
#
loop_
_entity_poly.entity_id
_entity_poly.type
_entity_poly.pdbx_seq_one_letter_code
_entity_poly.pdbx_strand_id
1 'polypeptide(L)'
;MAAAAAASTAAGTGYKLLLSCPEGLPRSRVSVRFDPSFDRTPHPDASLEESMCEIWNQRLQQNPSLYNGTKFRYGGHALHHSDESSQEYCVSLHLGLTDYRTFVGTNMSPLWEKFLVSSEDDSVCCQHMSNPLGNGAIVETSDEKIILLQRSNNVGESPGHYVFPGGHSEPQEAGILAHQNDEKDVAGLIDRISDEMFDGIIREVVEETGVPASSLTEPILIGVSQRETNVRPAAFFYMRCNIDSGAITELYARAQDGYESTKLCAVSLKELREMSQRLPGCHLGGFALYQLMRNAWKSS
;
A
#
# COMPACT_ATOMS: atom_id res chain seq x y z
N MET A 1 9.85 -37.86 -5.38
CA MET A 1 9.82 -36.98 -4.18
C MET A 1 11.05 -36.10 -4.18
N ALA A 2 10.95 -34.93 -4.79
CA ALA A 2 11.91 -33.84 -4.63
C ALA A 2 11.07 -32.63 -4.22
N ALA A 3 11.37 -32.09 -3.04
CA ALA A 3 10.64 -30.99 -2.44
C ALA A 3 10.74 -29.76 -3.36
N ALA A 4 9.58 -29.30 -3.86
CA ALA A 4 9.47 -27.96 -4.40
C ALA A 4 9.83 -27.01 -3.23
N ALA A 5 10.91 -26.26 -3.38
CA ALA A 5 11.27 -25.21 -2.45
C ALA A 5 10.13 -24.20 -2.47
N ALA A 6 9.25 -24.26 -1.47
CA ALA A 6 8.40 -23.14 -1.12
C ALA A 6 9.36 -21.97 -0.84
N ALA A 7 9.32 -20.94 -1.69
CA ALA A 7 10.04 -19.70 -1.43
C ALA A 7 9.71 -19.27 0.01
N SER A 8 10.74 -18.97 0.81
CA SER A 8 10.58 -18.47 2.16
C SER A 8 9.68 -17.23 2.14
N THR A 9 8.41 -17.39 2.52
CA THR A 9 7.41 -16.32 2.67
C THR A 9 7.55 -15.60 4.01
N ALA A 10 8.71 -15.67 4.68
CA ALA A 10 8.95 -14.89 5.88
C ALA A 10 8.96 -13.43 5.48
N ALA A 11 7.92 -12.69 5.86
CA ALA A 11 7.89 -11.25 5.68
C ALA A 11 9.04 -10.67 6.51
N GLY A 12 10.10 -10.21 5.84
CA GLY A 12 11.14 -9.46 6.51
C GLY A 12 10.53 -8.25 7.21
N THR A 13 11.06 -7.90 8.38
CA THR A 13 10.68 -6.69 9.10
C THR A 13 11.40 -5.45 8.58
N GLY A 14 12.38 -5.60 7.70
CA GLY A 14 13.13 -4.49 7.09
C GLY A 14 12.26 -3.60 6.20
N TYR A 15 12.46 -2.28 6.30
CA TYR A 15 11.71 -1.28 5.55
C TYR A 15 12.54 -0.04 5.24
N LYS A 16 12.11 0.69 4.20
CA LYS A 16 12.58 2.01 3.82
C LYS A 16 11.41 2.99 3.76
N LEU A 17 11.60 4.21 4.26
CA LEU A 17 10.64 5.30 4.09
C LEU A 17 10.96 6.01 2.77
N LEU A 18 10.06 5.89 1.78
CA LEU A 18 10.20 6.56 0.48
C LEU A 18 9.75 8.01 0.57
N LEU A 19 8.67 8.26 1.31
CA LEU A 19 8.10 9.59 1.54
C LEU A 19 7.69 9.69 3.01
N SER A 20 7.99 10.83 3.65
CA SER A 20 7.59 11.12 5.03
C SER A 20 6.85 12.44 5.09
N CYS A 21 5.61 12.42 5.60
CA CYS A 21 4.74 13.58 5.71
C CYS A 21 4.29 13.75 7.18
N PRO A 22 5.19 14.19 8.09
CA PRO A 22 4.91 14.19 9.54
C PRO A 22 3.81 15.19 9.96
N GLU A 23 3.50 16.19 9.14
CA GLU A 23 2.37 17.09 9.41
C GLU A 23 1.02 16.42 9.11
N GLY A 24 1.01 15.36 8.30
CA GLY A 24 -0.18 14.73 7.75
C GLY A 24 -0.82 15.60 6.67
N LEU A 25 -0.73 15.17 5.42
CA LEU A 25 -1.24 15.95 4.29
C LEU A 25 -2.72 15.65 4.03
N PRO A 26 -3.62 16.66 4.05
CA PRO A 26 -5.00 16.47 3.63
C PRO A 26 -5.07 16.24 2.11
N ARG A 27 -6.22 15.74 1.64
CA ARG A 27 -6.53 15.52 0.22
C ARG A 27 -6.12 16.70 -0.67
N SER A 28 -6.40 17.94 -0.24
CA SER A 28 -6.10 19.14 -1.01
C SER A 28 -4.60 19.43 -1.22
N ARG A 29 -3.70 18.74 -0.49
CA ARG A 29 -2.23 18.88 -0.61
C ARG A 29 -1.58 17.65 -1.23
N VAL A 30 -2.36 16.68 -1.70
CA VAL A 30 -1.87 15.50 -2.38
C VAL A 30 -2.47 15.46 -3.77
N SER A 31 -1.61 15.43 -4.79
CA SER A 31 -1.99 15.28 -6.19
C SER A 31 -1.36 14.03 -6.78
N VAL A 32 -1.79 13.67 -7.98
CA VAL A 32 -1.23 12.55 -8.74
C VAL A 32 -0.69 13.04 -10.08
N ARG A 33 0.44 12.50 -10.53
CA ARG A 33 0.79 12.48 -11.96
C ARG A 33 0.65 11.05 -12.44
N PHE A 34 -0.22 10.85 -13.42
CA PHE A 34 -0.48 9.54 -13.99
C PHE A 34 -0.03 9.53 -15.44
N ASP A 35 0.96 8.70 -15.76
CA ASP A 35 1.61 8.71 -17.08
C ASP A 35 2.32 7.37 -17.37
N PRO A 36 2.35 6.89 -18.64
CA PRO A 36 3.08 5.69 -19.03
C PRO A 36 4.58 5.72 -18.71
N SER A 37 5.20 6.89 -18.57
CA SER A 37 6.61 7.02 -18.15
C SER A 37 6.86 6.51 -16.72
N PHE A 38 5.81 6.37 -15.92
CA PHE A 38 5.84 5.76 -14.60
C PHE A 38 5.46 4.27 -14.60
N ASP A 39 5.24 3.66 -15.76
CA ASP A 39 5.05 2.22 -15.89
C ASP A 39 6.37 1.46 -15.68
N ARG A 40 6.28 0.13 -15.62
CA ARG A 40 7.46 -0.74 -15.53
C ARG A 40 8.22 -0.72 -16.86
N THR A 41 9.52 -0.51 -16.80
CA THR A 41 10.42 -0.72 -17.94
C THR A 41 10.78 -2.20 -18.02
N PRO A 42 10.64 -2.88 -19.16
CA PRO A 42 11.11 -4.26 -19.32
C PRO A 42 12.60 -4.40 -18.98
N HIS A 43 12.96 -5.48 -18.30
CA HIS A 43 14.33 -5.81 -17.96
C HIS A 43 15.11 -6.20 -19.24
N PRO A 44 16.37 -5.77 -19.41
CA PRO A 44 17.16 -6.07 -20.61
C PRO A 44 17.53 -7.56 -20.77
N ASP A 45 17.55 -8.33 -19.68
CA ASP A 45 17.69 -9.79 -19.73
C ASP A 45 16.37 -10.46 -20.11
N ALA A 46 16.30 -10.95 -21.34
CA ALA A 46 15.12 -11.62 -21.88
C ALA A 46 14.73 -12.89 -21.10
N SER A 47 15.70 -13.61 -20.53
CA SER A 47 15.41 -14.82 -19.74
C SER A 47 14.67 -14.48 -18.45
N LEU A 48 14.95 -13.31 -17.87
CA LEU A 48 14.29 -12.84 -16.66
C LEU A 48 12.85 -12.41 -16.98
N GLU A 49 12.61 -11.74 -18.11
CA GLU A 49 11.25 -11.42 -18.60
C GLU A 49 10.43 -12.66 -18.94
N GLU A 50 11.03 -13.66 -19.60
CA GLU A 50 10.37 -14.94 -19.91
C GLU A 50 9.95 -15.67 -18.62
N SER A 51 10.79 -15.63 -17.59
CA SER A 51 10.50 -16.26 -16.29
C SER A 51 9.19 -15.76 -15.64
N MET A 52 8.80 -14.50 -15.89
CA MET A 52 7.54 -13.95 -15.36
C MET A 52 6.32 -14.74 -15.85
N CYS A 53 6.33 -15.16 -17.12
CA CYS A 53 5.26 -15.95 -17.70
C CYS A 53 5.21 -17.37 -17.10
N GLU A 54 6.39 -17.98 -16.89
CA GLU A 54 6.51 -19.31 -16.30
C GLU A 54 5.99 -19.33 -14.86
N ILE A 55 6.41 -18.36 -14.04
CA ILE A 55 5.99 -18.22 -12.64
C ILE A 55 4.47 -18.02 -12.56
N TRP A 56 3.90 -17.18 -13.43
CA TRP A 56 2.45 -16.97 -13.47
C TRP A 56 1.68 -18.24 -13.85
N ASN A 57 2.14 -18.95 -14.89
CA ASN A 57 1.51 -20.20 -15.32
C ASN A 57 1.57 -21.28 -14.23
N GLN A 58 2.69 -21.38 -13.51
CA GLN A 58 2.82 -22.27 -12.37
C GLN A 58 1.83 -21.89 -11.25
N ARG A 59 1.66 -20.59 -10.99
CA ARG A 59 0.70 -20.11 -9.98
C ARG A 59 -0.75 -20.43 -10.37
N LEU A 60 -1.12 -20.27 -11.64
CA LEU A 60 -2.45 -20.64 -12.15
C LEU A 60 -2.73 -22.15 -12.03
N GLN A 61 -1.71 -23.01 -12.24
CA GLN A 61 -1.87 -24.45 -12.03
C GLN A 61 -2.19 -24.80 -10.56
N GLN A 62 -1.64 -24.04 -9.61
CA GLN A 62 -1.88 -24.22 -8.17
C GLN A 62 -3.21 -23.61 -7.72
N ASN A 63 -3.62 -22.50 -8.33
CA ASN A 63 -4.87 -21.82 -8.03
C ASN A 63 -5.58 -21.34 -9.32
N PRO A 64 -6.42 -22.18 -9.93
CA PRO A 64 -7.08 -21.87 -11.20
C PRO A 64 -8.10 -20.71 -11.14
N SER A 65 -8.56 -20.32 -9.96
CA SER A 65 -9.48 -19.17 -9.79
C SER A 65 -8.76 -17.82 -9.69
N LEU A 66 -7.42 -17.81 -9.74
CA LEU A 66 -6.64 -16.59 -9.70
C LEU A 66 -6.88 -15.76 -10.96
N TYR A 67 -7.23 -14.48 -10.78
CA TYR A 67 -7.43 -13.54 -11.88
C TYR A 67 -6.30 -12.48 -11.92
N ASN A 68 -6.08 -11.90 -13.10
CA ASN A 68 -5.12 -10.80 -13.26
C ASN A 68 -5.84 -9.46 -13.14
N GLY A 69 -5.74 -8.81 -11.97
CA GLY A 69 -6.27 -7.47 -11.73
C GLY A 69 -5.26 -6.37 -12.05
N THR A 70 -5.73 -5.27 -12.64
CA THR A 70 -4.95 -4.04 -12.86
C THR A 70 -4.70 -3.31 -11.53
N LYS A 71 -3.52 -2.71 -11.37
CA LYS A 71 -3.13 -1.96 -10.17
C LYS A 71 -2.38 -0.67 -10.56
N PHE A 72 -2.42 0.34 -9.69
CA PHE A 72 -1.52 1.48 -9.85
C PHE A 72 -0.08 1.06 -9.50
N ARG A 73 0.87 1.40 -10.35
CA ARG A 73 2.31 1.25 -10.08
C ARG A 73 2.82 2.50 -9.40
N TYR A 74 3.59 2.35 -8.33
CA TYR A 74 4.31 3.48 -7.75
C TYR A 74 5.59 3.76 -8.56
N GLY A 75 5.60 4.91 -9.24
CA GLY A 75 6.74 5.41 -10.03
C GLY A 75 7.60 6.44 -9.31
N GLY A 76 7.20 6.91 -8.13
CA GLY A 76 7.93 7.91 -7.34
C GLY A 76 7.02 9.00 -6.81
N HIS A 77 7.62 10.13 -6.42
CA HIS A 77 6.89 11.32 -5.98
C HIS A 77 7.72 12.59 -6.20
N ALA A 78 7.06 13.74 -6.10
CA ALA A 78 7.69 15.05 -6.06
C ALA A 78 7.12 15.90 -4.92
N LEU A 79 7.95 16.75 -4.33
CA LEU A 79 7.56 17.73 -3.32
C LEU A 79 7.49 19.12 -3.98
N HIS A 80 6.41 19.85 -3.69
CA HIS A 80 6.18 21.21 -4.16
C HIS A 80 5.99 22.11 -2.95
N HIS A 81 6.84 23.13 -2.78
CA HIS A 81 6.68 24.12 -1.72
C HIS A 81 5.88 25.32 -2.24
N SER A 82 4.91 25.79 -1.45
CA SER A 82 4.13 26.98 -1.82
C SER A 82 4.87 28.25 -1.38
N ASP A 83 5.58 28.90 -2.30
CA ASP A 83 6.47 30.05 -2.08
C ASP A 83 7.58 29.85 -1.01
N GLU A 84 8.71 30.54 -1.17
CA GLU A 84 9.89 30.37 -0.30
C GLU A 84 9.65 30.74 1.19
N SER A 85 8.51 31.38 1.51
CA SER A 85 8.17 31.83 2.86
C SER A 85 7.14 30.96 3.60
N SER A 86 6.45 30.02 2.94
CA SER A 86 5.50 29.14 3.63
C SER A 86 6.17 27.83 4.03
N GLN A 87 5.77 27.27 5.18
CA GLN A 87 6.12 25.89 5.54
C GLN A 87 5.21 24.87 4.85
N GLU A 88 4.23 25.32 4.06
CA GLU A 88 3.25 24.44 3.43
C GLU A 88 3.80 23.84 2.13
N TYR A 89 3.82 22.51 2.10
CA TYR A 89 4.20 21.73 0.92
C TYR A 89 3.06 20.82 0.46
N CYS A 90 3.03 20.57 -0.83
CA CYS A 90 2.18 19.59 -1.49
C CYS A 90 3.04 18.42 -1.98
N VAL A 91 2.44 17.24 -2.03
CA VAL A 91 3.04 16.04 -2.59
C VAL A 91 2.34 15.71 -3.89
N SER A 92 3.11 15.39 -4.92
CA SER A 92 2.60 14.74 -6.12
C SER A 92 3.09 13.30 -6.19
N LEU A 93 2.19 12.32 -6.11
CA LEU A 93 2.52 10.91 -6.32
C LEU A 93 2.60 10.61 -7.81
N HIS A 94 3.66 9.96 -8.26
CA HIS A 94 3.84 9.54 -9.65
C HIS A 94 3.37 8.10 -9.81
N LEU A 95 2.31 7.90 -10.58
CA LEU A 95 1.64 6.63 -10.75
C LEU A 95 1.67 6.17 -12.21
N GLY A 96 1.99 4.90 -12.41
CA GLY A 96 1.79 4.19 -13.67
C GLY A 96 0.73 3.11 -13.53
N LEU A 97 0.68 2.21 -14.51
CA LEU A 97 -0.12 0.99 -14.47
C LEU A 97 0.77 -0.25 -14.34
N THR A 98 0.25 -1.22 -13.61
CA THR A 98 0.76 -2.58 -13.58
C THR A 98 -0.39 -3.55 -13.37
N ASP A 99 -0.08 -4.83 -13.19
CA ASP A 99 -1.07 -5.84 -12.90
C ASP A 99 -0.52 -6.90 -11.94
N TYR A 100 -1.46 -7.70 -11.40
CA TYR A 100 -1.13 -8.72 -10.43
C TYR A 100 -0.21 -9.82 -11.00
N ARG A 101 -0.35 -10.16 -12.29
CA ARG A 101 0.54 -11.10 -12.98
C ARG A 101 1.99 -10.62 -12.97
N THR A 102 2.22 -9.35 -13.32
CA THR A 102 3.54 -8.73 -13.34
C THR A 102 4.12 -8.67 -11.92
N PHE A 103 3.29 -8.36 -10.91
CA PHE A 103 3.70 -8.41 -9.50
C PHE A 103 4.16 -9.81 -9.07
N VAL A 104 3.41 -10.86 -9.43
CA VAL A 104 3.80 -12.25 -9.16
C VAL A 104 5.13 -12.61 -9.86
N GLY A 105 5.31 -12.17 -11.11
CA GLY A 105 6.51 -12.47 -11.90
C GLY A 105 7.75 -11.66 -11.55
N THR A 106 7.61 -10.52 -10.86
CA THR A 106 8.73 -9.62 -10.50
C THR A 106 8.95 -9.59 -9.00
N ASN A 107 8.14 -8.84 -8.25
CA ASN A 107 8.24 -8.69 -6.79
C ASN A 107 8.16 -10.04 -6.06
N MET A 108 7.22 -10.93 -6.41
CA MET A 108 7.10 -12.23 -5.75
C MET A 108 8.00 -13.33 -6.35
N SER A 109 8.83 -12.98 -7.34
CA SER A 109 9.76 -13.93 -7.94
C SER A 109 10.82 -14.37 -6.92
N PRO A 110 11.26 -15.64 -6.91
CA PRO A 110 12.45 -16.02 -6.17
C PRO A 110 13.73 -15.32 -6.67
N LEU A 111 13.66 -14.70 -7.86
CA LEU A 111 14.74 -13.94 -8.49
C LEU A 111 14.53 -12.42 -8.38
N TRP A 112 13.63 -11.94 -7.52
CA TRP A 112 13.24 -10.52 -7.45
C TRP A 112 14.43 -9.55 -7.35
N GLU A 113 15.50 -9.93 -6.65
CA GLU A 113 16.71 -9.11 -6.50
C GLU A 113 17.41 -8.84 -7.85
N LYS A 114 17.29 -9.75 -8.82
CA LYS A 114 17.89 -9.60 -10.16
C LYS A 114 17.20 -8.55 -11.03
N PHE A 115 15.96 -8.19 -10.69
CA PHE A 115 15.25 -7.11 -11.38
C PHE A 115 15.67 -5.72 -10.88
N LEU A 116 16.41 -5.63 -9.76
CA LEU A 116 16.86 -4.36 -9.23
C LEU A 116 18.06 -3.79 -9.99
N VAL A 117 18.12 -2.47 -10.04
CA VAL A 117 19.26 -1.73 -10.59
C VAL A 117 19.96 -0.98 -9.46
N SER A 118 21.29 -0.93 -9.48
CA SER A 118 22.06 -0.14 -8.51
C SER A 118 21.84 1.36 -8.78
N SER A 119 21.09 2.02 -7.90
CA SER A 119 20.80 3.45 -7.93
C SER A 119 20.48 3.94 -6.52
N GLU A 120 20.80 5.20 -6.22
CA GLU A 120 20.33 5.87 -5.00
C GLU A 120 18.87 6.32 -5.12
N ASP A 121 18.40 6.55 -6.36
CA ASP A 121 17.01 6.85 -6.66
C ASP A 121 16.18 5.55 -6.65
N ASP A 122 15.24 5.46 -5.71
CA ASP A 122 14.37 4.30 -5.52
C ASP A 122 13.49 3.99 -6.74
N SER A 123 13.06 5.02 -7.48
CA SER A 123 12.24 4.85 -8.69
C SER A 123 13.04 4.14 -9.80
N VAL A 124 14.31 4.53 -9.95
CA VAL A 124 15.24 3.93 -10.91
C VAL A 124 15.66 2.54 -10.45
N CYS A 125 15.98 2.37 -9.16
CA CYS A 125 16.34 1.08 -8.57
C CYS A 125 15.27 0.02 -8.85
N CYS A 126 14.00 0.41 -8.78
CA CYS A 126 12.87 -0.47 -9.00
C CYS A 126 12.21 -0.35 -10.38
N GLN A 127 12.88 0.23 -11.39
CA GLN A 127 12.25 0.51 -12.69
C GLN A 127 11.74 -0.75 -13.42
N HIS A 128 12.35 -1.91 -13.16
CA HIS A 128 11.94 -3.19 -13.75
C HIS A 128 10.94 -3.98 -12.90
N MET A 129 10.54 -3.44 -11.75
CA MET A 129 9.58 -4.06 -10.83
C MET A 129 8.16 -3.61 -11.12
N SER A 130 7.19 -4.50 -10.89
CA SER A 130 5.76 -4.16 -10.95
C SER A 130 5.40 -3.08 -9.93
N ASN A 131 5.85 -3.24 -8.69
CA ASN A 131 5.64 -2.29 -7.59
C ASN A 131 4.21 -1.72 -7.51
N PRO A 132 3.18 -2.58 -7.38
CA PRO A 132 1.82 -2.12 -7.16
C PRO A 132 1.78 -1.33 -5.84
N LEU A 133 1.19 -0.13 -5.88
CA LEU A 133 1.04 0.71 -4.70
C LEU A 133 -0.06 0.13 -3.81
N GLY A 134 0.32 -0.41 -2.65
CA GLY A 134 -0.64 -0.73 -1.60
C GLY A 134 -1.09 0.54 -0.85
N ASN A 135 -2.17 0.42 -0.08
CA ASN A 135 -2.56 1.43 0.89
C ASN A 135 -2.73 0.81 2.29
N GLY A 136 -2.69 1.64 3.32
CA GLY A 136 -2.90 1.21 4.71
C GLY A 136 -3.32 2.38 5.60
N ALA A 137 -4.27 2.13 6.50
CA ALA A 137 -4.85 3.12 7.39
C ALA A 137 -4.49 2.85 8.84
N ILE A 138 -3.91 3.85 9.49
CA ILE A 138 -3.72 3.87 10.93
C ILE A 138 -4.95 4.54 11.52
N VAL A 139 -5.90 3.70 11.93
CA VAL A 139 -7.17 4.11 12.51
C VAL A 139 -7.02 4.20 14.03
N GLU A 140 -7.15 5.41 14.57
CA GLU A 140 -7.12 5.66 16.02
C GLU A 140 -8.54 5.84 16.56
N THR A 141 -8.93 4.99 17.51
CA THR A 141 -10.27 4.97 18.11
C THR A 141 -10.46 6.12 19.11
N SER A 142 -11.71 6.35 19.54
CA SER A 142 -12.03 7.39 20.52
C SER A 142 -11.40 7.16 21.90
N ASP A 143 -11.06 5.92 22.22
CA ASP A 143 -10.31 5.48 23.41
C ASP A 143 -8.81 5.29 23.16
N GLU A 144 -8.26 5.93 22.12
CA GLU A 144 -6.83 6.01 21.79
C GLU A 144 -6.16 4.65 21.51
N LYS A 145 -6.91 3.69 20.98
CA LYS A 145 -6.39 2.41 20.47
C LYS A 145 -6.16 2.50 18.97
N ILE A 146 -5.22 1.71 18.48
CA ILE A 146 -4.92 1.55 17.06
C ILE A 146 -5.45 0.22 16.57
N ILE A 147 -6.15 0.23 15.44
CA ILE A 147 -6.72 -0.99 14.85
C ILE A 147 -5.64 -1.71 14.02
N LEU A 148 -5.51 -3.01 14.26
CA LEU A 148 -4.74 -3.96 13.47
C LEU A 148 -5.62 -5.15 13.08
N LEU A 149 -5.30 -5.75 11.95
CA LEU A 149 -5.90 -6.99 11.47
C LEU A 149 -4.84 -8.09 11.44
N GLN A 150 -5.18 -9.27 11.96
CA GLN A 150 -4.36 -10.46 11.78
C GLN A 150 -4.76 -11.13 10.48
N ARG A 151 -3.83 -11.22 9.53
CA ARG A 151 -4.07 -11.84 8.24
C ARG A 151 -4.35 -13.32 8.38
N SER A 152 -5.31 -13.82 7.61
CA SER A 152 -5.62 -15.24 7.50
C SER A 152 -4.41 -16.04 7.02
N ASN A 153 -4.34 -17.33 7.36
CA ASN A 153 -3.27 -18.21 6.86
C ASN A 153 -3.45 -18.60 5.38
N ASN A 154 -4.61 -18.28 4.79
CA ASN A 154 -4.96 -18.64 3.42
C ASN A 154 -4.66 -17.54 2.39
N VAL A 155 -4.12 -16.39 2.83
CA VAL A 155 -3.79 -15.27 1.95
C VAL A 155 -2.41 -15.44 1.30
N GLY A 156 -2.24 -14.86 0.11
CA GLY A 156 -1.02 -15.01 -0.70
C GLY A 156 0.21 -14.26 -0.17
N GLU A 157 0.03 -13.29 0.74
CA GLU A 157 1.11 -12.48 1.30
C GLU A 157 1.03 -12.41 2.83
N SER A 158 2.17 -12.66 3.50
CA SER A 158 2.34 -12.50 4.95
C SER A 158 1.26 -13.17 5.82
N PRO A 159 1.00 -14.49 5.66
CA PRO A 159 -0.02 -15.18 6.45
C PRO A 159 0.27 -15.07 7.96
N GLY A 160 -0.78 -14.85 8.76
CA GLY A 160 -0.69 -14.76 10.23
C GLY A 160 -0.01 -13.51 10.80
N HIS A 161 0.48 -12.61 9.94
CA HIS A 161 1.08 -11.33 10.33
C HIS A 161 0.00 -10.32 10.69
N TYR A 162 0.37 -9.30 11.47
CA TYR A 162 -0.50 -8.16 11.72
C TYR A 162 -0.30 -7.11 10.63
N VAL A 163 -1.38 -6.47 10.22
CA VAL A 163 -1.36 -5.36 9.27
C VAL A 163 -2.30 -4.27 9.76
N PHE A 164 -2.09 -3.07 9.26
CA PHE A 164 -3.09 -2.01 9.32
C PHE A 164 -4.19 -2.30 8.29
N PRO A 165 -5.45 -1.94 8.56
CA PRO A 165 -6.51 -2.03 7.56
C PRO A 165 -6.12 -1.37 6.24
N GLY A 166 -6.51 -1.96 5.11
CA GLY A 166 -6.16 -1.47 3.78
C GLY A 166 -5.89 -2.59 2.78
N GLY A 167 -5.73 -2.19 1.53
CA GLY A 167 -5.54 -3.09 0.40
C GLY A 167 -4.84 -2.38 -0.76
N HIS A 168 -5.58 -2.19 -1.85
CA HIS A 168 -5.06 -1.54 -3.05
C HIS A 168 -6.18 -0.79 -3.78
N SER A 169 -6.01 0.52 -3.95
CA SER A 169 -6.82 1.29 -4.90
C SER A 169 -6.66 0.68 -6.30
N GLU A 170 -7.77 0.26 -6.90
CA GLU A 170 -7.77 -0.33 -8.24
C GLU A 170 -8.04 0.74 -9.29
N PRO A 171 -7.28 0.78 -10.40
CA PRO A 171 -7.55 1.71 -11.51
C PRO A 171 -8.99 1.65 -12.02
N GLN A 172 -9.64 0.49 -11.95
CA GLN A 172 -11.01 0.29 -12.43
C GLN A 172 -12.04 1.08 -11.61
N GLU A 173 -11.81 1.27 -10.30
CA GLU A 173 -12.68 2.09 -9.44
C GLU A 173 -12.62 3.57 -9.85
N ALA A 174 -11.47 4.03 -10.37
CA ALA A 174 -11.30 5.35 -10.97
C ALA A 174 -11.75 5.41 -12.45
N GLY A 175 -12.32 4.33 -13.00
CA GLY A 175 -12.75 4.24 -14.41
C GLY A 175 -11.61 4.04 -15.41
N ILE A 176 -10.45 3.53 -14.97
CA ILE A 176 -9.24 3.35 -15.77
C ILE A 176 -9.08 1.87 -16.13
N LEU A 177 -9.23 1.56 -17.41
CA LEU A 177 -8.96 0.23 -17.97
C LEU A 177 -7.56 0.12 -18.58
N ALA A 178 -7.05 1.25 -19.09
CA ALA A 178 -5.73 1.40 -19.68
C ALA A 178 -5.38 2.90 -19.73
N HIS A 179 -4.13 3.22 -20.06
CA HIS A 179 -3.74 4.59 -20.38
C HIS A 179 -4.61 5.12 -21.52
N GLN A 180 -5.29 6.25 -21.28
CA GLN A 180 -6.16 6.87 -22.28
C GLN A 180 -5.30 7.75 -23.19
N ASN A 181 -5.42 7.57 -24.50
CA ASN A 181 -4.70 8.38 -25.50
C ASN A 181 -5.41 9.70 -25.83
N ASP A 182 -6.63 9.90 -25.32
CA ASP A 182 -7.43 11.10 -25.61
C ASP A 182 -7.14 12.21 -24.58
N GLU A 183 -6.46 13.26 -25.04
CA GLU A 183 -6.03 14.43 -24.24
C GLU A 183 -7.17 15.26 -23.62
N LYS A 184 -8.44 14.93 -23.90
CA LYS A 184 -9.57 15.85 -23.65
C LYS A 184 -10.01 15.96 -22.18
N ASP A 185 -9.56 15.09 -21.29
CA ASP A 185 -9.90 15.16 -19.85
C ASP A 185 -8.76 14.67 -18.93
N VAL A 186 -7.52 15.06 -19.20
CA VAL A 186 -6.36 14.67 -18.36
C VAL A 186 -6.48 15.21 -16.93
N ALA A 187 -6.97 16.44 -16.77
CA ALA A 187 -7.14 17.06 -15.46
C ALA A 187 -8.22 16.34 -14.63
N GLY A 188 -9.41 16.11 -15.20
CA GLY A 188 -10.47 15.39 -14.51
C GLY A 188 -10.10 13.93 -14.20
N LEU A 189 -9.27 13.29 -15.03
CA LEU A 189 -8.71 11.98 -14.74
C LEU A 189 -7.78 12.00 -13.51
N ILE A 190 -6.85 12.96 -13.44
CA ILE A 190 -5.92 13.10 -12.31
C ILE A 190 -6.70 13.33 -11.02
N ASP A 191 -7.71 14.19 -11.04
CA ASP A 191 -8.56 14.46 -9.87
C ASP A 191 -9.28 13.18 -9.41
N ARG A 192 -9.85 12.40 -10.33
CA ARG A 192 -10.49 11.10 -10.01
C ARG A 192 -9.52 10.09 -9.39
N ILE A 193 -8.28 10.00 -9.88
CA ILE A 193 -7.29 9.09 -9.29
C ILE A 193 -6.90 9.57 -7.89
N SER A 194 -6.69 10.89 -7.74
CA SER A 194 -6.37 11.48 -6.44
C SER A 194 -7.50 11.23 -5.43
N ASP A 195 -8.75 11.38 -5.85
CA ASP A 195 -9.92 11.09 -5.03
C ASP A 195 -9.98 9.61 -4.64
N GLU A 196 -9.78 8.69 -5.60
CA GLU A 196 -9.78 7.24 -5.35
C GLU A 196 -8.69 6.81 -4.35
N MET A 197 -7.56 7.50 -4.26
CA MET A 197 -6.54 7.20 -3.24
C MET A 197 -7.04 7.43 -1.80
N PHE A 198 -7.92 8.42 -1.60
CA PHE A 198 -8.48 8.76 -0.29
C PHE A 198 -9.81 8.04 -0.04
N ASP A 199 -10.67 7.96 -1.05
CA ASP A 199 -11.95 7.27 -0.95
C ASP A 199 -11.76 5.75 -0.85
N GLY A 200 -10.78 5.21 -1.59
CA GLY A 200 -10.41 3.80 -1.53
C GLY A 200 -9.94 3.38 -0.15
N ILE A 201 -9.13 4.18 0.54
CA ILE A 201 -8.68 3.80 1.89
C ILE A 201 -9.82 3.88 2.93
N ILE A 202 -10.77 4.80 2.78
CA ILE A 202 -11.98 4.82 3.62
C ILE A 202 -12.79 3.54 3.38
N ARG A 203 -12.98 3.19 2.11
CA ARG A 203 -13.74 1.99 1.71
C ARG A 203 -13.15 0.72 2.31
N GLU A 204 -11.85 0.53 2.18
CA GLU A 204 -11.11 -0.62 2.74
C GLU A 204 -11.27 -0.71 4.26
N VAL A 205 -11.17 0.42 4.98
CA VAL A 205 -11.40 0.44 6.43
C VAL A 205 -12.82 0.01 6.77
N VAL A 206 -13.82 0.49 6.03
CA VAL A 206 -15.23 0.13 6.24
C VAL A 206 -15.47 -1.36 5.96
N GLU A 207 -14.95 -1.87 4.84
CA GLU A 207 -15.14 -3.25 4.38
C GLU A 207 -14.47 -4.27 5.31
N GLU A 208 -13.24 -3.97 5.77
CA GLU A 208 -12.47 -4.88 6.63
C GLU A 208 -12.83 -4.78 8.13
N THR A 209 -13.33 -3.64 8.61
CA THR A 209 -13.61 -3.45 10.05
C THR A 209 -15.09 -3.32 10.41
N GLY A 210 -15.96 -3.07 9.42
CA GLY A 210 -17.38 -2.83 9.61
C GLY A 210 -17.73 -1.47 10.23
N VAL A 211 -16.75 -0.59 10.47
CA VAL A 211 -17.01 0.77 10.97
C VAL A 211 -17.70 1.61 9.89
N PRO A 212 -18.71 2.44 10.22
CA PRO A 212 -19.36 3.29 9.24
C PRO A 212 -18.42 4.45 8.82
N ALA A 213 -18.38 4.78 7.54
CA ALA A 213 -17.58 5.90 7.03
C ALA A 213 -17.83 7.23 7.78
N SER A 214 -19.08 7.49 8.19
CA SER A 214 -19.45 8.69 8.96
C SER A 214 -18.83 8.79 10.36
N SER A 215 -18.22 7.70 10.85
CA SER A 215 -17.47 7.69 12.12
C SER A 215 -15.99 8.05 11.96
N LEU A 216 -15.50 8.06 10.73
CA LEU A 216 -14.11 8.32 10.38
C LEU A 216 -13.91 9.80 10.04
N THR A 217 -12.79 10.38 10.48
CA THR A 217 -12.33 11.67 9.94
C THR A 217 -11.76 11.49 8.53
N GLU A 218 -11.71 12.57 7.76
CA GLU A 218 -10.99 12.58 6.49
C GLU A 218 -9.56 12.04 6.65
N PRO A 219 -9.11 11.14 5.76
CA PRO A 219 -7.74 10.63 5.80
C PRO A 219 -6.74 11.74 5.54
N ILE A 220 -5.59 11.63 6.19
CA ILE A 220 -4.41 12.41 5.84
C ILE A 220 -3.26 11.46 5.46
N LEU A 221 -2.55 11.77 4.39
CA LEU A 221 -1.37 11.01 3.96
C LEU A 221 -0.21 11.30 4.92
N ILE A 222 0.34 10.26 5.52
CA ILE A 222 1.50 10.37 6.43
C ILE A 222 2.80 9.92 5.78
N GLY A 223 2.74 9.28 4.61
CA GLY A 223 3.90 8.97 3.78
C GLY A 223 3.77 7.67 2.99
N VAL A 224 4.88 7.23 2.41
CA VAL A 224 5.00 5.97 1.66
C VAL A 224 6.16 5.16 2.23
N SER A 225 5.89 3.90 2.53
CA SER A 225 6.85 2.95 3.07
C SER A 225 7.02 1.77 2.12
N GLN A 226 8.24 1.23 2.03
CA GLN A 226 8.60 0.11 1.19
C GLN A 226 9.22 -1.01 2.01
N ARG A 227 8.85 -2.26 1.72
CA ARG A 227 9.56 -3.44 2.27
C ARG A 227 10.97 -3.51 1.70
N GLU A 228 11.96 -3.89 2.50
CA GLU A 228 13.28 -4.26 1.94
C GLU A 228 13.18 -5.57 1.14
N THR A 229 12.48 -6.56 1.69
CA THR A 229 12.14 -7.77 0.95
C THR A 229 11.13 -7.43 -0.14
N ASN A 230 11.39 -7.84 -1.39
CA ASN A 230 10.49 -7.69 -2.53
C ASN A 230 10.03 -6.26 -2.89
N VAL A 231 10.60 -5.23 -2.26
CA VAL A 231 10.46 -3.80 -2.61
C VAL A 231 9.02 -3.30 -2.83
N ARG A 232 8.02 -3.97 -2.23
CA ARG A 232 6.61 -3.56 -2.37
C ARG A 232 6.35 -2.26 -1.59
N PRO A 233 5.88 -1.19 -2.25
CA PRO A 233 5.52 0.07 -1.60
C PRO A 233 4.07 0.07 -1.10
N ALA A 234 3.80 0.84 -0.06
CA ALA A 234 2.46 1.14 0.43
C ALA A 234 2.37 2.59 0.95
N ALA A 235 1.32 3.30 0.52
CA ALA A 235 0.96 4.60 1.06
C ALA A 235 0.21 4.44 2.39
N PHE A 236 0.56 5.24 3.39
CA PHE A 236 -0.07 5.19 4.70
C PHE A 236 -0.87 6.45 4.98
N PHE A 237 -2.07 6.24 5.49
CA PHE A 237 -3.00 7.28 5.89
C PHE A 237 -3.26 7.19 7.40
N TYR A 238 -3.53 8.33 8.01
CA TYR A 238 -4.04 8.39 9.38
C TYR A 238 -5.47 8.93 9.37
N MET A 239 -6.31 8.37 10.24
CA MET A 239 -7.66 8.83 10.48
C MET A 239 -8.09 8.50 11.91
N ARG A 240 -8.97 9.33 12.47
CA ARG A 240 -9.59 9.06 13.76
C ARG A 240 -10.98 8.47 13.56
N CYS A 241 -11.34 7.52 14.41
CA CYS A 241 -12.68 6.98 14.53
C CYS A 241 -13.31 7.48 15.83
N ASN A 242 -14.55 7.98 15.76
CA ASN A 242 -15.27 8.42 16.97
C ASN A 242 -15.90 7.25 17.77
N ILE A 243 -15.77 6.02 17.28
CA ILE A 243 -16.20 4.79 17.95
C ILE A 243 -15.04 4.23 18.79
N ASP A 244 -15.36 3.69 19.97
CA ASP A 244 -14.38 3.04 20.85
C ASP A 244 -14.01 1.63 20.38
N SER A 245 -12.87 1.14 20.85
CA SER A 245 -12.32 -0.16 20.48
C SER A 245 -13.25 -1.36 20.77
N GLY A 246 -14.07 -1.29 21.82
CA GLY A 246 -15.01 -2.35 22.18
C GLY A 246 -16.10 -2.48 21.13
N ALA A 247 -16.74 -1.36 20.79
CA ALA A 247 -17.78 -1.32 19.77
C ALA A 247 -17.25 -1.68 18.37
N ILE A 248 -16.03 -1.27 18.00
CA ILE A 248 -15.42 -1.68 16.72
C ILE A 248 -15.22 -3.20 16.65
N THR A 249 -14.84 -3.84 17.76
CA THR A 249 -14.68 -5.30 17.81
C THR A 249 -15.99 -6.03 17.54
N GLU A 250 -17.13 -5.47 17.98
CA GLU A 250 -18.45 -6.00 17.68
C GLU A 250 -18.86 -5.78 16.22
N LEU A 251 -18.53 -4.62 15.65
CA LEU A 251 -18.80 -4.29 14.24
C LEU A 251 -18.03 -5.21 13.28
N TYR A 252 -16.79 -5.56 13.61
CA TYR A 252 -15.96 -6.47 12.82
C TYR A 252 -16.61 -7.83 12.57
N ALA A 253 -17.46 -8.32 13.48
CA ALA A 253 -18.19 -9.56 13.27
C ALA A 253 -19.15 -9.52 12.06
N ARG A 254 -19.41 -8.32 11.51
CA ARG A 254 -20.26 -8.06 10.34
C ARG A 254 -19.48 -7.48 9.16
N ALA A 255 -18.14 -7.46 9.23
CA ALA A 255 -17.27 -6.98 8.15
C ALA A 255 -17.48 -7.82 6.88
N GLN A 256 -17.34 -7.18 5.71
CA GLN A 256 -17.58 -7.83 4.42
C GLN A 256 -16.44 -8.79 4.09
N ASP A 257 -15.19 -8.42 4.42
CA ASP A 257 -13.98 -9.17 4.09
C ASP A 257 -13.49 -10.08 5.22
N GLY A 258 -14.43 -10.73 5.91
CA GLY A 258 -14.14 -11.62 7.03
C GLY A 258 -13.29 -12.85 6.70
N TYR A 259 -12.96 -13.10 5.42
CA TYR A 259 -12.07 -14.18 5.00
C TYR A 259 -10.59 -13.76 4.92
N GLU A 260 -10.30 -12.46 4.77
CA GLU A 260 -8.94 -11.93 4.60
C GLU A 260 -8.17 -11.82 5.91
N SER A 261 -8.89 -11.53 6.99
CA SER A 261 -8.37 -11.46 8.35
C SER A 261 -9.11 -12.42 9.29
N THR A 262 -8.38 -12.97 10.26
CA THR A 262 -8.94 -13.91 11.25
C THR A 262 -9.23 -13.23 12.58
N LYS A 263 -8.76 -12.00 12.78
CA LYS A 263 -8.88 -11.28 14.03
C LYS A 263 -8.65 -9.78 13.86
N LEU A 264 -9.51 -8.98 14.46
CA LEU A 264 -9.25 -7.56 14.73
C LEU A 264 -8.63 -7.40 16.13
N CYS A 265 -7.59 -6.57 16.23
CA CYS A 265 -6.92 -6.21 17.45
C CYS A 265 -6.93 -4.68 17.62
N ALA A 266 -7.53 -4.19 18.70
CA ALA A 266 -7.39 -2.78 19.09
C ALA A 266 -6.31 -2.67 20.18
N VAL A 267 -5.23 -1.97 19.88
CA VAL A 267 -4.00 -2.00 20.69
C VAL A 267 -3.54 -0.59 21.08
N SER A 268 -3.00 -0.45 22.27
CA SER A 268 -2.30 0.77 22.67
C SER A 268 -1.00 0.93 21.87
N LEU A 269 -0.44 2.14 21.89
CA LEU A 269 0.88 2.40 21.29
C LEU A 269 1.98 1.49 21.87
N LYS A 270 1.89 1.13 23.16
CA LYS A 270 2.85 0.24 23.81
C LYS A 270 2.73 -1.18 23.24
N GLU A 271 1.52 -1.72 23.19
CA GLU A 271 1.24 -3.05 22.63
C GLU A 271 1.62 -3.11 21.14
N LEU A 272 1.35 -2.06 20.37
CA LEU A 272 1.76 -1.95 18.97
C LEU A 272 3.29 -2.07 18.80
N ARG A 273 4.08 -1.45 19.69
CA ARG A 273 5.56 -1.61 19.67
C ARG A 273 5.98 -3.04 19.96
N GLU A 274 5.32 -3.71 20.89
CA GLU A 274 5.59 -5.12 21.22
C GLU A 274 5.20 -6.05 20.06
N MET A 275 4.16 -5.70 19.30
CA MET A 275 3.69 -6.45 18.14
C MET A 275 4.43 -6.13 16.84
N SER A 276 5.24 -5.07 16.81
CA SER A 276 5.91 -4.53 15.61
C SER A 276 6.73 -5.57 14.83
N GLN A 277 7.32 -6.55 15.52
CA GLN A 277 8.10 -7.63 14.91
C GLN A 277 7.27 -8.59 14.04
N ARG A 278 5.94 -8.51 14.12
CA ARG A 278 4.99 -9.29 13.33
C ARG A 278 4.26 -8.45 12.28
N LEU A 279 4.69 -7.21 12.08
CA LEU A 279 4.28 -6.39 10.94
C LEU A 279 5.19 -6.69 9.75
N PRO A 280 4.65 -6.89 8.53
CA PRO A 280 5.47 -6.88 7.32
C PRO A 280 6.19 -5.53 7.19
N GLY A 281 7.40 -5.52 6.60
CA GLY A 281 8.22 -4.31 6.49
C GLY A 281 7.48 -3.03 6.11
N CYS A 282 6.62 -3.04 5.08
CA CYS A 282 5.88 -1.85 4.68
C CYS A 282 4.97 -1.32 5.82
N HIS A 283 4.28 -2.18 6.56
CA HIS A 283 3.47 -1.79 7.71
C HIS A 283 4.33 -1.40 8.92
N LEU A 284 5.50 -2.00 9.10
CA LEU A 284 6.44 -1.53 10.12
C LEU A 284 6.90 -0.10 9.82
N GLY A 285 7.22 0.21 8.56
CA GLY A 285 7.50 1.58 8.14
C GLY A 285 6.28 2.50 8.22
N GLY A 286 5.07 2.00 7.97
CA GLY A 286 3.82 2.72 8.25
C GLY A 286 3.69 3.11 9.72
N PHE A 287 4.03 2.19 10.64
CA PHE A 287 4.08 2.50 12.06
C PHE A 287 5.14 3.57 12.38
N ALA A 288 6.32 3.51 11.76
CA ALA A 288 7.35 4.53 11.91
C ALA A 288 6.87 5.91 11.43
N LEU A 289 6.17 5.99 10.29
CA LEU A 289 5.55 7.23 9.80
C LEU A 289 4.56 7.81 10.81
N TYR A 290 3.72 6.97 11.41
CA TYR A 290 2.80 7.42 12.46
C TYR A 290 3.53 7.94 13.70
N GLN A 291 4.64 7.32 14.10
CA GLN A 291 5.44 7.84 15.20
C GLN A 291 6.04 9.21 14.88
N LEU A 292 6.51 9.43 13.65
CA LEU A 292 7.01 10.73 13.18
C LEU A 292 5.89 11.78 13.23
N MET A 293 4.70 11.45 12.72
CA MET A 293 3.54 12.34 12.76
C MET A 293 3.15 12.72 14.19
N ARG A 294 3.00 11.73 15.07
CA ARG A 294 2.68 11.98 16.49
C ARG A 294 3.69 12.86 17.19
N ASN A 295 4.97 12.75 16.85
CA ASN A 295 6.02 13.57 17.45
C ASN A 295 5.93 15.01 16.95
N ALA A 296 5.71 15.22 15.65
CA ALA A 296 5.52 16.56 15.08
C ALA A 296 4.30 17.28 15.70
N TRP A 297 3.18 16.57 15.87
CA TRP A 297 1.96 17.14 16.46
C TRP A 297 2.08 17.43 17.97
N LYS A 298 3.03 16.81 18.69
CA LYS A 298 3.34 17.18 20.08
C LYS A 298 4.25 18.39 20.19
N SER A 299 4.99 18.68 19.13
CA SER A 299 5.93 19.80 19.04
C SER A 299 5.33 21.05 18.40
N SER A 300 4.10 20.95 17.87
CA SER A 300 3.29 22.04 17.31
C SER A 300 2.40 22.64 18.39
#